data_AF-A0A5P6A9A7-F1
#
_entry.id   AF-A0A5P6A9A7-F1
#
_cell.length_a   1.000
_cell.length_b   1.000
_cell.length_c   1.000
_cell.angle_alpha   90.00
_cell.angle_beta   90.00
_cell.angle_gamma   90.00
#
_symmetry.space_group_name_H-M   'P 1'
#
loop_
_entity.id
_entity.type
_entity.pdbx_description
1 polymer ?
#
loop_
_entity_poly.entity_id
_entity_poly.type
_entity_poly.pdbx_seq_one_letter_code
_entity_poly.pdbx_strand_id
1 'polypeptide(L)' 'MNVDVDALLAAINEISESEIRRSRDDPHHVSVDGRDYHTWCELAEAFELDIHDFSVTEINR' A
#
# COMPACT_ATOMS: atom_id res chain seq x y z
N MET A 1 11.36 -8.48 -0.25
CA MET A 1 10.09 -8.57 -0.98
C MET A 1 9.83 -7.18 -1.51
N ASN A 2 9.72 -7.04 -2.83
CA ASN A 2 9.21 -5.83 -3.43
C ASN A 2 7.67 -5.93 -3.35
N VAL A 3 6.97 -4.85 -3.04
CA VAL A 3 5.49 -4.84 -3.04
C VAL A 3 5.05 -4.00 -4.23
N ASP A 4 4.05 -4.48 -4.97
CA ASP A 4 3.35 -3.73 -6.01
C ASP A 4 2.51 -2.66 -5.33
N VAL A 5 3.17 -1.55 -5.03
CA VAL A 5 2.57 -0.37 -4.39
C VAL A 5 1.36 0.11 -5.18
N ASP A 6 1.43 0.13 -6.51
CA ASP A 6 0.35 0.62 -7.35
C ASP A 6 -0.92 -0.22 -7.19
N ALA A 7 -0.78 -1.55 -7.16
CA ALA A 7 -1.90 -2.48 -6.96
C ALA A 7 -2.48 -2.39 -5.53
N LEU A 8 -1.61 -2.28 -4.52
CA LEU A 8 -2.05 -2.09 -3.14
C LEU A 8 -2.84 -0.78 -2.97
N LEU A 9 -2.32 0.32 -3.52
CA LEU A 9 -2.99 1.62 -3.46
C LEU A 9 -4.31 1.62 -4.23
N ALA A 10 -4.37 0.94 -5.39
CA ALA A 10 -5.62 0.79 -6.14
C ALA A 10 -6.69 0.05 -5.31
N ALA A 11 -6.33 -1.10 -4.72
CA ALA A 11 -7.25 -1.87 -3.88
C ALA A 11 -7.77 -1.06 -2.69
N ILE A 12 -6.89 -0.30 -2.02
CA ILE A 12 -7.28 0.57 -0.91
C ILE A 12 -8.20 1.70 -1.37
N ASN A 13 -7.91 2.30 -2.53
CA ASN A 13 -8.76 3.34 -3.10
C ASN A 13 -10.14 2.78 -3.49
N GLU A 14 -10.22 1.54 -3.95
CA GLU A 14 -11.49 0.86 -4.26
C GLU A 14 -12.30 0.52 -3.00
N ILE A 15 -11.65 0.08 -1.91
CA ILE A 15 -12.33 -0.29 -0.65
C ILE A 15 -12.76 0.94 0.14
N SER A 16 -11.88 1.94 0.24
CA SER A 16 -12.07 3.10 1.10
C SER A 16 -12.67 4.29 0.36
N GLU A 17 -12.68 4.28 -0.98
CA GLU A 17 -13.04 5.43 -1.84
C GLU A 17 -12.32 6.73 -1.41
N SER A 18 -11.18 6.60 -0.75
CA SER A 18 -10.52 7.66 0.01
C SER A 18 -9.30 8.19 -0.73
N GLU A 19 -9.01 9.48 -0.55
CA GLU A 19 -7.81 10.10 -1.12
C GLU A 19 -6.55 9.54 -0.45
N ILE A 20 -5.69 8.95 -1.28
CA ILE A 20 -4.39 8.43 -0.87
C ILE A 20 -3.32 9.47 -1.18
N ARG A 21 -2.60 9.92 -0.17
CA ARG A 21 -1.47 10.84 -0.28
C ARG A 21 -0.18 10.13 0.04
N ARG A 22 0.67 9.96 -0.97
CA ARG A 22 2.04 9.48 -0.80
C ARG A 22 2.97 10.64 -0.50
N SER A 23 3.80 10.49 0.52
CA SER A 23 4.82 11.46 0.87
C SER A 23 5.85 11.59 -0.25
N ARG A 24 6.24 12.83 -0.55
CA ARG A 24 7.20 13.12 -1.63
C ARG A 24 8.65 12.87 -1.20
N ASP A 25 8.89 12.91 0.10
CA ASP A 25 10.21 12.78 0.72
C ASP A 25 10.52 11.31 1.05
N ASP A 26 9.50 10.57 1.52
CA ASP A 26 9.61 9.15 1.83
C ASP A 26 8.58 8.34 1.02
N PRO A 27 9.02 7.47 0.11
CA PRO A 27 8.12 6.69 -0.74
C PRO A 27 7.40 5.55 -0.02
N HIS A 28 7.78 5.20 1.21
CA HIS A 28 7.09 4.20 2.03
C HIS A 28 6.01 4.82 2.92
N HIS A 29 5.98 6.15 3.00
CA HIS A 29 5.07 6.89 3.85
C HIS A 29 3.84 7.34 3.06
N VAL A 30 2.67 6.94 3.55
CA VAL A 30 1.39 7.19 2.87
C VAL A 30 0.31 7.56 3.87
N SER A 31 -0.43 8.62 3.57
CA SER A 31 -1.60 9.04 4.33
C SER A 31 -2.86 8.60 3.59
N VAL A 32 -3.76 7.92 4.27
CA VAL A 32 -5.10 7.57 3.76
C VAL A 32 -6.12 8.08 4.74
N ASP A 33 -7.07 8.90 4.26
CA ASP A 33 -8.12 9.49 5.09
C ASP A 33 -7.58 10.25 6.32
N GLY A 34 -6.40 10.87 6.19
CA GLY A 34 -5.74 11.59 7.28
C GLY A 34 -5.05 10.70 8.33
N ARG A 35 -4.96 9.38 8.11
CA ARG A 35 -4.09 8.47 8.88
C ARG A 35 -2.81 8.22 8.12
N ASP A 36 -1.69 8.47 8.78
CA ASP A 36 -0.37 8.22 8.24
C ASP A 36 0.08 6.78 8.54
N TYR A 37 0.55 6.09 7.51
CA TYR A 37 1.09 4.74 7.56
C TYR A 37 2.56 4.77 7.15
N HIS A 38 3.38 4.02 7.89
CA HIS A 38 4.83 4.00 7.70
C HIS A 38 5.33 2.77 6.94
N THR A 39 4.47 1.77 6.76
CA THR A 39 4.80 0.57 5.99
C THR A 39 3.59 0.10 5.19
N TRP A 40 3.85 -0.54 4.05
CA TRP A 40 2.80 -1.15 3.23
C TRP A 40 2.08 -2.30 3.97
N CYS A 41 2.77 -3.02 4.84
CA CYS A 41 2.15 -4.06 5.67
C CYS A 41 1.12 -3.47 6.63
N GLU A 42 1.47 -2.42 7.36
CA GLU A 42 0.57 -1.75 8.31
C GLU A 42 -0.66 -1.18 7.60
N LEU A 43 -0.44 -0.59 6.42
CA LEU A 43 -1.52 -0.13 5.57
C LEU A 43 -2.44 -1.29 5.14
N ALA A 44 -1.87 -2.39 4.63
CA ALA A 44 -2.65 -3.55 4.22
C ALA A 44 -3.43 -4.16 5.40
N GLU A 45 -2.81 -4.29 6.57
CA GLU A 45 -3.47 -4.76 7.79
C GLU A 45 -4.65 -3.87 8.20
N ALA A 46 -4.52 -2.54 8.07
CA ALA A 46 -5.59 -1.59 8.37
C ALA A 46 -6.81 -1.73 7.45
N PHE A 47 -6.60 -2.20 6.21
CA PHE A 47 -7.65 -2.44 5.22
C PHE A 47 -8.05 -3.92 5.09
N GLU A 48 -7.57 -4.78 6.00
CA GLU A 48 -7.80 -6.24 5.96
C GLU A 48 -7.35 -6.88 4.64
N LEU A 49 -6.28 -6.36 4.05
CA LEU A 49 -5.65 -6.83 2.81
C LEU A 49 -4.45 -7.73 3.10
N ASP A 50 -4.26 -8.76 2.29
CA ASP A 50 -3.10 -9.63 2.38
C ASP A 50 -1.93 -9.06 1.57
N ILE A 51 -0.86 -8.63 2.25
CA ILE A 51 0.32 -8.03 1.62
C ILE A 51 1.07 -9.00 0.69
N HIS A 52 0.90 -10.32 0.85
CA HIS A 52 1.57 -11.30 -0.01
C HIS A 52 0.95 -11.35 -1.40
N ASP A 53 -0.33 -11.00 -1.56
CA ASP A 53 -0.98 -10.86 -2.86
C ASP A 53 -0.29 -9.78 -3.72
N PHE A 54 0.17 -8.73 -3.05
CA PHE A 54 0.90 -7.61 -3.67
C PHE A 54 2.41 -7.80 -3.65
N SER A 55 2.94 -8.90 -3.13
CA SER A 55 4.39 -9.12 -3.13
C SER A 55 4.85 -9.51 -4.52
N VAL A 56 5.56 -8.60 -5.21
CA VAL A 56 6.31 -8.91 -6.44
C VAL A 56 7.43 -9.87 -6.05
N THR A 57 7.13 -11.15 -6.18
CA THR A 57 8.15 -12.17 -6.20
C THR A 57 8.78 -12.09 -7.60
N GLU A 58 10.06 -11.74 -7.67
CA GLU A 58 10.87 -11.94 -8.88
C GLU A 58 10.97 -13.45 -9.16
N ILE A 59 9.86 -14.08 -9.57
CA ILE A 59 9.83 -15.45 -10.07
C ILE A 59 10.09 -15.39 -11.57
N ASN A 60 11.22 -14.82 -12.00
CA ASN A 60 11.74 -14.97 -13.35
C ASN A 60 13.21 -14.51 -13.37
N ARG A 61 14.13 -15.45 -13.10
CA ARG A 61 15.45 -15.47 -13.73
C ARG A 61 15.60 -16.80 -14.45
#